data_AF-A0ABD2ST37-F1
#
_entry.id   AF-A0ABD2ST37-F1
#
_cell.length_a   1.000
_cell.length_b   1.000
_cell.length_c   1.000
_cell.angle_alpha   90.00
_cell.angle_beta   90.00
_cell.angle_gamma   90.00
#
_symmetry.space_group_name_H-M   'P 1'
#
loop_
_entity.id
_entity.type
_entity.pdbx_description
1 polymer ?
#
loop_
_entity_poly.entity_id
_entity_poly.type
_entity_poly.pdbx_seq_one_letter_code
_entity_poly.pdbx_strand_id
1 'polypeptide(L)'
;MIVDSASATKRQRFTAVDPMELESAKAKLAAAKEKFGREIRVFETATASSVPPDVSSNVSEEPEDFYEFTPEDYYRLLGTKKEEKHLKTKKIREAEEAARRARITKLCA
;
A
#
# COMPACT_ATOMS: atom_id res chain seq x y z
N MET A 1 48.28 -19.47 7.90
CA MET A 1 46.81 -19.45 7.75
C MET A 1 46.21 -19.47 9.13
N ILE A 2 45.40 -18.47 9.47
CA ILE A 2 44.07 -18.54 10.10
C ILE A 2 43.58 -17.08 10.07
N VAL A 3 42.60 -16.83 9.20
CA VAL A 3 41.75 -15.65 9.21
C VAL A 3 40.71 -15.91 10.29
N ASP A 4 40.53 -14.98 11.22
CA ASP A 4 39.30 -14.91 12.00
C ASP A 4 38.79 -13.47 12.01
N SER A 5 37.94 -13.23 11.02
CA SER A 5 36.99 -12.15 10.93
C SER A 5 35.87 -12.34 11.94
N ALA A 6 35.60 -11.32 12.77
CA ALA A 6 34.33 -11.18 13.47
C ALA A 6 34.06 -9.71 13.82
N SER A 7 33.68 -8.89 12.82
CA SER A 7 32.99 -7.64 13.11
C SER A 7 31.55 -7.97 13.54
N ALA A 8 31.35 -8.17 14.83
CA ALA A 8 30.04 -8.29 15.43
C ALA A 8 29.26 -6.99 15.18
N THR A 9 28.35 -7.02 14.22
CA THR A 9 27.45 -5.90 13.88
C THR A 9 26.48 -5.66 15.04
N LYS A 10 26.93 -4.85 16.00
CA LYS A 10 26.14 -4.40 17.13
C LYS A 10 25.03 -3.50 16.58
N ARG A 11 23.77 -3.93 16.78
CA ARG A 11 22.53 -3.20 16.48
C ARG A 11 22.72 -1.70 16.75
N GLN A 12 22.93 -0.93 15.68
CA GLN A 12 23.11 0.51 15.75
C GLN A 12 21.75 1.11 16.07
N ARG A 13 21.59 1.58 17.30
CA ARG A 13 20.48 2.48 17.68
C ARG A 13 20.62 3.70 16.78
N PHE A 14 19.54 4.09 16.08
CA PHE A 14 19.51 5.30 15.28
C PHE A 14 19.96 6.48 16.16
N THR A 15 21.12 7.03 15.83
CA THR A 15 21.67 8.22 16.47
C THR A 15 20.94 9.45 15.95
N ALA A 16 20.90 10.51 16.76
CA ALA A 16 20.35 11.81 16.39
C ALA A 16 20.85 12.22 15.00
N VAL A 17 19.92 12.45 14.07
CA VAL A 17 20.21 12.92 12.72
C VAL A 17 20.87 14.28 12.84
N ASP A 18 22.08 14.43 12.30
CA ASP A 18 22.77 15.71 12.23
C ASP A 18 21.93 16.68 11.36
N PRO A 19 21.65 17.92 11.82
CA PRO A 19 20.97 18.92 11.00
C PRO A 19 21.59 19.09 9.60
N MET A 20 22.91 18.93 9.44
CA MET A 20 23.57 19.01 8.14
C MET A 20 23.18 17.84 7.20
N GLU A 21 23.00 16.63 7.74
CA GLU A 21 22.56 15.47 6.99
C GLU A 21 21.08 15.58 6.57
N LEU A 22 20.24 16.17 7.44
CA LEU A 22 18.83 16.45 7.15
C LEU A 22 18.67 17.37 5.92
N GLU A 23 19.42 18.47 5.87
CA GLU A 23 19.40 19.40 4.75
C GLU A 23 19.93 18.75 3.46
N SER A 24 20.98 17.92 3.58
CA SER A 24 21.49 17.14 2.45
C SER A 24 20.45 16.15 1.88
N ALA A 25 19.64 15.53 2.74
CA ALA A 25 18.59 14.61 2.35
C ALA A 25 17.43 15.33 1.65
N LYS A 26 17.01 16.49 2.17
CA LYS A 26 16.01 17.36 1.52
C LYS A 26 16.46 17.80 0.13
N ALA A 27 17.73 18.21 -0.01
CA ALA A 27 18.30 18.61 -1.30
C ALA A 27 18.30 17.44 -2.31
N LYS A 28 18.61 16.22 -1.87
CA LYS A 28 18.55 15.02 -2.72
C LYS A 28 17.11 14.71 -3.18
N LEU A 29 16.12 14.86 -2.29
CA LEU A 29 14.71 14.68 -2.66
C LEU A 29 14.22 15.77 -3.61
N ALA A 30 14.64 17.03 -3.42
CA ALA A 30 14.34 18.12 -4.34
C ALA A 30 14.96 17.90 -5.73
N ALA A 31 16.22 17.50 -5.78
CA ALA A 31 16.90 17.14 -7.04
C ALA A 31 16.23 15.95 -7.73
N ALA A 32 15.75 14.96 -6.97
CA ALA A 32 14.98 13.85 -7.53
C ALA A 32 13.62 14.31 -8.07
N LYS A 33 12.93 15.24 -7.39
CA LYS A 33 11.69 15.85 -7.90
C LYS A 33 11.91 16.57 -9.23
N GLU A 34 13.00 17.32 -9.36
CA GLU A 34 13.38 18.00 -10.60
C GLU A 34 13.70 17.00 -11.72
N LYS A 35 14.48 15.94 -11.42
CA LYS A 35 14.88 14.94 -12.42
C LYS A 35 13.72 14.06 -12.91
N PHE A 36 12.80 13.68 -12.02
CA PHE A 36 11.76 12.69 -12.30
C PHE A 36 10.35 13.30 -12.42
N GLY A 37 10.18 14.61 -12.19
CA GLY A 37 8.89 15.30 -12.21
C GLY A 37 7.90 14.81 -11.15
N ARG A 38 8.37 14.03 -10.16
CA ARG A 38 7.53 13.40 -9.13
C ARG A 38 8.12 13.63 -7.75
N GLU A 39 7.28 14.02 -6.80
CA GLU A 39 7.68 14.16 -5.41
C GLU A 39 7.87 12.77 -4.77
N ILE A 40 9.03 12.55 -4.15
CA ILE A 40 9.32 11.31 -3.41
C ILE A 40 9.08 11.61 -1.92
N ARG A 41 8.15 10.87 -1.29
CA ARG A 41 7.92 10.89 0.16
C ARG A 41 8.38 9.59 0.78
N VAL A 42 9.23 9.67 1.80
CA VAL A 42 9.72 8.52 2.56
C VAL A 42 8.92 8.43 3.85
N PHE A 43 8.22 7.31 4.04
CA PHE A 43 7.55 6.98 5.30
C PHE A 43 8.39 5.91 6.00
N GLU A 44 8.91 6.24 7.18
CA GLU A 44 9.65 5.28 7.98
C GLU A 44 8.67 4.29 8.61
N THR A 45 8.85 3.00 8.32
CA THR A 45 8.19 1.93 9.08
C THR A 45 8.99 1.66 10.34
N ALA A 46 9.07 2.64 11.26
CA ALA A 46 9.44 2.31 12.62
C ALA A 46 8.44 1.24 13.07
N THR A 47 8.95 0.06 13.51
CA THR A 47 8.13 -1.05 14.04
C THR A 47 7.02 -0.41 14.84
N ALA A 48 5.79 -0.50 14.33
CA ALA A 48 4.67 0.39 14.67
C ALA A 48 4.86 1.00 16.04
N SER A 49 5.07 2.33 16.08
CA SER A 49 5.03 3.10 17.34
C SER A 49 3.99 2.45 18.23
N SER A 50 4.40 2.04 19.43
CA SER A 50 3.58 1.39 20.45
C SER A 50 2.46 2.33 20.96
N VAL A 51 1.89 3.16 20.10
CA VAL A 51 0.54 3.67 20.22
C VAL A 51 -0.33 2.54 19.69
N PRO A 52 -1.15 1.88 20.52
CA PRO A 52 -2.15 0.98 19.98
C PRO A 52 -2.95 1.81 18.96
N PRO A 53 -3.14 1.32 17.72
CA PRO A 53 -4.12 1.94 16.86
C PRO A 53 -5.43 1.94 17.65
N ASP A 54 -5.87 3.12 18.09
CA ASP A 54 -7.14 3.35 18.79
C ASP A 54 -8.35 3.16 17.84
N VAL A 55 -8.15 2.31 16.83
CA VAL A 55 -9.09 1.90 15.79
C VAL A 55 -8.95 0.40 15.48
N SER A 56 -7.88 -0.30 15.94
CA SER A 56 -7.78 -1.77 15.85
C SER A 56 -7.89 -2.48 17.20
N SER A 57 -7.83 -1.74 18.33
CA SER A 57 -8.06 -2.32 19.66
C SER A 57 -9.52 -2.66 19.93
N ASN A 58 -10.45 -2.25 19.05
CA ASN A 58 -11.85 -2.62 19.10
C ASN A 58 -12.24 -3.47 17.89
N VAL A 59 -11.37 -4.39 17.46
CA VAL A 59 -11.88 -5.66 16.93
C VAL A 59 -12.47 -6.39 18.14
N SER A 60 -13.61 -5.90 18.62
CA SER A 60 -14.54 -6.73 19.38
C SER A 60 -14.72 -7.96 18.50
N GLU A 61 -14.55 -9.15 19.08
CA GLU A 61 -14.79 -10.41 18.39
C GLU A 61 -16.07 -10.24 17.57
N GLU A 62 -15.94 -10.34 16.25
CA GLU A 62 -17.10 -10.23 15.36
C GLU A 62 -18.10 -11.28 15.83
N PRO A 63 -19.40 -10.94 15.96
CA PRO A 63 -20.39 -11.92 16.38
C PRO A 63 -20.36 -13.12 15.43
N GLU A 64 -20.56 -14.33 15.96
CA GLU A 64 -20.50 -15.57 15.17
C GLU A 64 -21.43 -15.52 13.94
N ASP A 65 -22.58 -14.83 14.08
CA ASP A 65 -23.57 -14.54 13.03
C ASP A 65 -23.00 -13.79 11.80
N PHE A 66 -21.86 -13.09 11.92
CA PHE A 66 -21.21 -12.43 10.78
C PHE A 66 -20.73 -13.43 9.71
N TYR A 67 -20.38 -14.64 10.13
CA TYR A 67 -19.94 -15.71 9.26
C TYR A 67 -21.09 -16.60 8.78
N GLU A 68 -22.31 -16.33 9.25
CA GLU A 68 -23.50 -17.06 8.82
C GLU A 68 -24.02 -16.55 7.48
N PHE A 69 -24.37 -17.49 6.61
CA PHE A 69 -24.88 -17.18 5.29
C PHE A 69 -26.36 -16.79 5.37
N THR A 70 -26.65 -15.54 5.01
CA THR A 70 -28.01 -14.99 5.09
C THR A 70 -28.82 -15.27 3.81
N PRO A 71 -30.17 -15.27 3.88
CA PRO A 71 -31.02 -15.34 2.69
C PRO A 71 -30.71 -14.24 1.67
N GLU A 72 -30.28 -13.07 2.11
CA GLU A 72 -29.86 -11.97 1.25
C GLU A 72 -28.62 -12.36 0.43
N ASP A 73 -27.67 -13.06 1.03
CA ASP A 73 -26.47 -13.56 0.35
C ASP A 73 -26.83 -14.57 -0.75
N TYR A 74 -27.83 -15.41 -0.49
CA TYR A 74 -28.38 -16.35 -1.47
C TYR A 74 -28.87 -15.63 -2.73
N TYR A 75 -29.67 -14.58 -2.58
CA TYR A 75 -30.19 -13.83 -3.72
C TYR A 75 -29.09 -13.04 -4.46
N ARG A 76 -28.09 -12.49 -3.75
CA ARG A 76 -26.94 -11.83 -4.39
C ARG A 76 -26.13 -12.80 -5.25
N LEU A 77 -25.86 -14.00 -4.76
CA LEU A 77 -25.17 -15.06 -5.51
C LEU A 77 -26.00 -15.59 -6.68
N LEU A 78 -27.32 -15.69 -6.53
CA LEU A 78 -28.19 -16.11 -7.62
C LEU A 78 -28.20 -15.10 -8.77
N GLY A 79 -28.08 -13.81 -8.45
CA GLY A 79 -27.92 -12.74 -9.43
C GLY A 79 -26.60 -12.82 -10.21
N THR A 80 -25.49 -13.12 -9.55
CA THR A 80 -24.16 -13.20 -10.20
C THR A 80 -23.96 -14.49 -10.99
N LYS A 81 -24.61 -15.60 -10.61
CA LYS A 81 -24.52 -16.88 -11.35
C LYS A 81 -25.09 -16.80 -12.77
N LYS A 82 -25.97 -15.83 -13.03
CA LYS A 82 -26.46 -15.52 -14.38
C LYS A 82 -25.44 -14.66 -15.13
N GLU A 83 -24.19 -15.13 -15.23
CA GLU A 83 -23.27 -14.54 -16.18
C GLU A 83 -23.84 -14.77 -17.58
N GLU A 84 -24.45 -13.73 -18.15
CA GLU A 84 -24.77 -13.72 -19.57
C GLU A 84 -23.48 -13.93 -20.33
N LYS A 85 -23.41 -15.04 -21.08
CA LYS A 85 -22.28 -15.38 -21.94
C LYS A 85 -22.16 -14.33 -23.05
N HIS A 86 -21.44 -13.26 -22.77
CA HIS A 86 -21.18 -12.20 -23.74
C HIS A 86 -19.86 -12.47 -24.45
N LEU A 87 -19.85 -12.30 -25.77
CA LEU A 87 -18.61 -12.34 -26.52
C LEU A 87 -17.76 -11.13 -26.14
N LYS A 88 -16.54 -11.36 -25.64
CA LYS A 88 -15.60 -10.27 -25.34
C LYS A 88 -15.12 -9.61 -26.64
N THR A 89 -15.88 -8.65 -27.14
CA THR A 89 -15.53 -7.89 -28.34
C THR A 89 -14.36 -6.93 -28.05
N LYS A 90 -13.66 -6.52 -29.12
CA LYS A 90 -12.61 -5.49 -29.05
C LYS A 90 -13.13 -4.20 -28.37
N LYS A 91 -14.37 -3.80 -28.67
CA LYS A 91 -15.01 -2.61 -28.10
C LYS A 91 -15.16 -2.69 -26.57
N ILE A 92 -15.58 -3.84 -26.05
CA ILE A 92 -15.74 -4.05 -24.60
C ILE A 92 -14.39 -3.92 -23.90
N ARG A 93 -13.33 -4.53 -24.47
CA ARG A 93 -11.97 -4.46 -23.91
C ARG A 93 -11.43 -3.03 -23.88
N GLU A 94 -11.56 -2.30 -24.98
CA GLU A 94 -11.09 -0.91 -25.06
C GLU A 94 -11.87 0.01 -24.11
N ALA A 95 -13.19 -0.16 -24.01
CA ALA A 95 -14.02 0.62 -23.10
C ALA A 95 -13.71 0.35 -21.62
N GLU A 96 -13.50 -0.92 -21.24
CA GLU A 96 -13.12 -1.28 -19.87
C GLU A 96 -11.72 -0.74 -19.52
N GLU A 97 -10.77 -0.82 -20.45
CA GLU A 97 -9.44 -0.24 -20.27
C GLU A 97 -9.48 1.28 -20.12
N ALA A 98 -10.27 1.96 -20.94
CA ALA A 98 -10.49 3.40 -20.81
C ALA A 98 -11.13 3.74 -19.45
N ALA A 99 -12.16 3.01 -19.02
CA ALA A 99 -12.81 3.22 -17.73
C ALA A 99 -11.87 2.96 -16.55
N ARG A 100 -10.98 1.96 -16.64
CA ARG A 100 -9.97 1.68 -15.61
C ARG A 100 -8.93 2.80 -15.55
N ARG A 101 -8.44 3.26 -16.70
CA ARG A 101 -7.51 4.40 -16.78
C ARG A 101 -8.14 5.68 -16.24
N ALA A 102 -9.41 5.94 -16.56
CA ALA A 102 -10.16 7.08 -16.04
C ALA A 102 -10.41 7.02 -14.52
N ARG A 103 -10.66 5.84 -13.95
CA ARG A 103 -10.78 5.68 -12.49
C ARG A 103 -9.47 5.93 -11.76
N ILE A 104 -8.35 5.61 -12.39
CA ILE A 104 -7.00 5.79 -11.85
C ILE A 104 -6.39 7.08 -12.41
N THR A 105 -7.21 8.12 -12.66
CA THR A 105 -6.67 9.44 -13.01
C THR A 105 -6.03 10.06 -11.77
N LYS A 106 -4.82 9.61 -11.46
CA LYS A 106 -3.87 10.31 -10.61
C LYS A 106 -2.80 10.85 -11.56
N LEU A 107 -2.82 12.17 -11.76
CA LEU A 107 -1.84 13.01 -12.48
C LEU A 107 -2.18 13.34 -13.96
N CYS A 108 -3.13 14.26 -14.16
CA CYS A 108 -3.02 15.29 -15.19
C CYS A 108 -2.84 16.64 -14.47
N ALA A 109 -1.59 16.97 -14.14
CA ALA A 109 -1.11 18.30 -13.75
C ALA A 109 0.40 18.34 -13.99
#